data_AF-A0AAV5KS53-F1
#
_entry.id   AF-A0AAV5KS53-F1
#
_cell.length_a   1.000
_cell.length_b   1.000
_cell.length_c   1.000
_cell.angle_alpha   90.00
_cell.angle_beta   90.00
_cell.angle_gamma   90.00
#
_symmetry.space_group_name_H-M   'P 1'
#
loop_
_entity.id
_entity.type
_entity.pdbx_description
1 polymer ?
#
loop_
_entity_poly.entity_id
_entity_poly.type
_entity_poly.pdbx_seq_one_letter_code
_entity_poly.pdbx_strand_id
1 'polypeptide(L)'
;MSAARLGLPDTGFISYGEMLDQGQQITQAVSIPVIGDGDNGYGNALNVKRTVKGYIRAGFAGIILEDQVSPKACGHTQGRKVLPREEAVMKIKAAVDARKESGSDIVIVARTDSRQAVSLDESLWRSRAFADAGADVLFIDALASKEEMKAFCEVSPLVPKLANMLEGGGKTPILTPFELEDIGYKLVVYPLSLMGVSIRAMQDALTALKGGRLPPPGSMPSFEELKEILGFNAYYEEEKRYIARTNRPFSSRVSSNTYSIERRTQDPQESRAQSPQEPIVEVITPDVYNSYDADSSRGPFSGIWSRTLRIKITGRDGFEKLDVRIPVSFPV
;
A
#
# COMPACT_ATOMS: atom_id res chain seq x y z
N MET A 1 1.08 -3.28 -4.66
CA MET A 1 0.75 -3.92 -3.37
C MET A 1 1.96 -4.48 -2.64
N SER A 2 2.94 -5.11 -3.32
CA SER A 2 4.16 -5.70 -2.71
C SER A 2 4.86 -4.77 -1.70
N ALA A 3 5.12 -3.52 -2.08
CA ALA A 3 5.80 -2.56 -1.21
C ALA A 3 5.00 -2.24 0.07
N ALA A 4 3.70 -1.92 -0.07
CA ALA A 4 2.89 -1.48 1.06
C ALA A 4 2.47 -2.63 2.00
N ARG A 5 2.22 -3.84 1.46
CA ARG A 5 1.80 -5.00 2.26
C ARG A 5 2.98 -5.79 2.83
N LEU A 6 4.03 -5.99 2.02
CA LEU A 6 5.12 -6.90 2.35
C LEU A 6 6.44 -6.17 2.67
N GLY A 7 6.57 -4.89 2.30
CA GLY A 7 7.86 -4.20 2.34
C GLY A 7 8.85 -4.70 1.28
N LEU A 8 8.37 -5.47 0.28
CA LEU A 8 9.22 -6.16 -0.68
C LEU A 8 9.16 -5.54 -2.09
N PRO A 9 10.22 -5.74 -2.91
CA PRO A 9 10.23 -5.30 -4.30
C PRO A 9 9.18 -6.05 -5.14
N ASP A 10 8.79 -5.43 -6.26
CA ASP A 10 7.85 -6.02 -7.19
C ASP A 10 8.53 -7.02 -8.15
N THR A 11 8.82 -8.20 -7.62
CA THR A 11 9.52 -9.30 -8.32
C THR A 11 8.78 -10.62 -8.21
N GLY A 12 7.44 -10.56 -8.12
CA GLY A 12 6.58 -11.75 -8.06
C GLY A 12 6.51 -12.45 -6.69
N PHE A 13 6.88 -11.77 -5.59
CA PHE A 13 6.76 -12.31 -4.24
C PHE A 13 5.32 -12.35 -3.73
N ILE A 14 4.50 -11.36 -4.09
CA ILE A 14 3.13 -11.28 -3.61
C ILE A 14 2.31 -12.41 -4.21
N SER A 15 1.63 -13.15 -3.35
CA SER A 15 0.81 -14.29 -3.76
C SER A 15 -0.59 -13.85 -4.19
N TYR A 16 -1.26 -14.72 -4.95
CA TYR A 16 -2.68 -14.58 -5.28
C TYR A 16 -3.56 -14.29 -4.04
N GLY A 17 -3.32 -14.99 -2.93
CA GLY A 17 -4.12 -14.84 -1.72
C GLY A 17 -3.96 -13.46 -1.09
N GLU A 18 -2.74 -12.93 -1.05
CA GLU A 18 -2.44 -11.60 -0.52
C GLU A 18 -3.01 -10.48 -1.40
N MET A 19 -2.98 -10.67 -2.72
CA MET A 19 -3.60 -9.75 -3.67
C MET A 19 -5.12 -9.70 -3.53
N LEU A 20 -5.77 -10.87 -3.37
CA LEU A 20 -7.20 -10.92 -3.14
C LEU A 20 -7.63 -10.28 -1.82
N ASP A 21 -6.92 -10.60 -0.74
CA ASP A 21 -7.22 -10.07 0.59
C ASP A 21 -7.17 -8.53 0.60
N GLN A 22 -6.11 -7.94 0.05
CA GLN A 22 -6.05 -6.48 -0.08
C GLN A 22 -7.07 -5.93 -1.06
N GLY A 23 -7.26 -6.60 -2.18
CA GLY A 23 -8.21 -6.21 -3.20
C GLY A 23 -9.63 -6.06 -2.66
N GLN A 24 -10.08 -7.05 -1.87
CA GLN A 24 -11.39 -7.06 -1.25
C GLN A 24 -11.58 -5.90 -0.26
N GLN A 25 -10.56 -5.56 0.52
CA GLN A 25 -10.63 -4.40 1.42
C GLN A 25 -10.79 -3.09 0.64
N ILE A 26 -10.05 -2.94 -0.47
CA ILE A 26 -10.12 -1.73 -1.31
C ILE A 26 -11.50 -1.61 -1.96
N THR A 27 -12.00 -2.66 -2.60
CA THR A 27 -13.29 -2.65 -3.31
C THR A 27 -14.48 -2.44 -2.37
N GLN A 28 -14.38 -2.90 -1.11
CA GLN A 28 -15.42 -2.63 -0.10
C GLN A 28 -15.35 -1.22 0.49
N ALA A 29 -14.17 -0.58 0.44
CA ALA A 29 -13.97 0.77 0.96
C ALA A 29 -14.39 1.88 -0.02
N VAL A 30 -14.58 1.57 -1.32
CA VAL A 30 -14.86 2.57 -2.35
C VAL A 30 -16.06 2.19 -3.22
N SER A 31 -16.75 3.19 -3.75
CA SER A 31 -17.86 2.99 -4.71
C SER A 31 -17.44 3.15 -6.18
N ILE A 32 -16.20 3.56 -6.44
CA ILE A 32 -15.67 3.71 -7.79
C ILE A 32 -15.15 2.36 -8.32
N PRO A 33 -15.21 2.10 -9.64
CA PRO A 33 -14.68 0.86 -10.22
C PRO A 33 -13.19 0.68 -9.92
N VAL A 34 -12.80 -0.51 -9.47
CA VAL A 34 -11.41 -0.87 -9.18
C VAL A 34 -10.91 -1.88 -10.20
N ILE A 35 -9.81 -1.56 -10.88
CA ILE A 35 -9.06 -2.50 -11.73
C ILE A 35 -7.87 -3.01 -10.92
N GLY A 36 -7.79 -4.32 -10.71
CA GLY A 36 -6.69 -4.95 -9.98
C GLY A 36 -5.59 -5.47 -10.91
N ASP A 37 -4.34 -5.43 -10.45
CA ASP A 37 -3.23 -6.11 -11.13
C ASP A 37 -3.27 -7.61 -10.82
N GLY A 38 -3.51 -8.45 -11.83
CA GLY A 38 -3.57 -9.90 -11.71
C GLY A 38 -2.23 -10.60 -11.98
N ASP A 39 -1.14 -9.85 -12.08
CA ASP A 39 0.18 -10.31 -12.50
C ASP A 39 0.04 -11.20 -13.77
N ASN A 40 0.75 -12.33 -13.82
CA ASN A 40 0.64 -13.30 -14.91
C ASN A 40 -0.42 -14.40 -14.68
N GLY A 41 -1.36 -14.15 -13.76
CA GLY A 41 -2.44 -15.06 -13.39
C GLY A 41 -2.06 -16.18 -12.41
N TYR A 42 -0.89 -16.11 -11.79
CA TYR A 42 -0.42 -17.00 -10.71
C TYR A 42 -0.35 -18.49 -11.09
N GLY A 43 0.01 -18.79 -12.34
CA GLY A 43 0.22 -20.16 -12.82
C GLY A 43 -0.19 -20.35 -14.27
N ASN A 44 -0.86 -21.47 -14.56
CA ASN A 44 -1.31 -21.82 -15.91
C ASN A 44 -2.71 -21.23 -16.22
N ALA A 45 -3.31 -21.61 -17.34
CA ALA A 45 -4.64 -21.15 -17.74
C ALA A 45 -5.74 -21.44 -16.70
N LEU A 46 -5.70 -22.56 -15.98
CA LEU A 46 -6.67 -22.86 -14.93
C LEU A 46 -6.46 -21.98 -13.69
N ASN A 47 -5.21 -21.63 -13.37
CA ASN A 47 -4.92 -20.61 -12.35
C ASN A 47 -5.50 -19.25 -12.76
N VAL A 48 -5.37 -18.84 -14.03
CA VAL A 48 -6.02 -17.62 -14.54
C VAL A 48 -7.54 -17.67 -14.30
N LYS A 49 -8.21 -18.79 -14.61
CA LYS A 49 -9.66 -18.92 -14.34
C LYS A 49 -9.98 -18.75 -12.86
N ARG A 50 -9.20 -19.39 -11.98
CA ARG A 50 -9.35 -19.25 -10.53
C ARG A 50 -9.18 -17.79 -10.10
N THR A 51 -8.15 -17.11 -10.64
CA THR A 51 -7.82 -15.72 -10.35
C THR A 51 -8.95 -14.79 -10.74
N VAL A 52 -9.41 -14.84 -11.99
CA VAL A 52 -10.53 -14.01 -12.47
C VAL A 52 -11.79 -14.22 -11.63
N LYS A 53 -12.17 -15.48 -11.34
CA LYS A 53 -13.32 -15.76 -10.48
C LYS A 53 -13.12 -15.25 -9.04
N GLY A 54 -11.89 -15.25 -8.55
CA GLY A 54 -11.53 -14.64 -7.27
C GLY A 54 -11.72 -13.14 -7.28
N TYR A 55 -11.23 -12.46 -8.31
CA TYR A 55 -11.33 -11.01 -8.46
C TYR A 55 -12.78 -10.56 -8.59
N ILE A 56 -13.60 -11.29 -9.34
CA ILE A 56 -15.06 -11.06 -9.41
C ILE A 56 -15.69 -11.11 -8.02
N ARG A 57 -15.42 -12.17 -7.24
CA ARG A 57 -15.96 -12.32 -5.87
C ARG A 57 -15.45 -11.25 -4.91
N ALA A 58 -14.24 -10.76 -5.12
CA ALA A 58 -13.68 -9.66 -4.35
C ALA A 58 -14.24 -8.30 -4.76
N GLY A 59 -15.08 -8.20 -5.80
CA GLY A 59 -15.72 -6.95 -6.21
C GLY A 59 -14.90 -6.09 -7.17
N PHE A 60 -13.86 -6.64 -7.80
CA PHE A 60 -13.11 -5.90 -8.83
C PHE A 60 -13.96 -5.69 -10.09
N ALA A 61 -13.89 -4.50 -10.66
CA ALA A 61 -14.50 -4.16 -11.94
C ALA A 61 -13.62 -4.56 -13.14
N GLY A 62 -12.32 -4.74 -12.92
CA GLY A 62 -11.40 -5.21 -13.95
C GLY A 62 -10.15 -5.89 -13.40
N ILE A 63 -9.45 -6.59 -14.27
CA ILE A 63 -8.19 -7.26 -13.98
C ILE A 63 -7.19 -7.04 -15.12
N ILE A 64 -5.93 -6.72 -14.76
CA ILE A 64 -4.80 -6.68 -15.68
C ILE A 64 -4.09 -8.03 -15.65
N LEU A 65 -3.87 -8.64 -16.81
CA LEU A 65 -3.16 -9.92 -16.92
C LEU A 65 -2.00 -9.78 -17.91
N GLU A 66 -0.79 -10.08 -17.45
CA GLU A 66 0.43 -10.00 -18.27
C GLU A 66 0.93 -11.36 -18.77
N ASP A 67 1.76 -11.33 -19.82
CA ASP A 67 2.29 -12.51 -20.50
C ASP A 67 3.70 -12.91 -20.03
N GLN A 68 4.16 -12.40 -18.89
CA GLN A 68 5.47 -12.74 -18.33
C GLN A 68 5.56 -14.19 -17.82
N VAL A 69 6.74 -14.77 -17.96
CA VAL A 69 7.11 -16.04 -17.31
C VAL A 69 7.27 -15.81 -15.80
N SER A 70 6.86 -16.77 -14.97
CA SER A 70 7.13 -16.72 -13.52
C SER A 70 8.59 -17.08 -13.19
N PRO A 71 9.24 -16.44 -12.19
CA PRO A 71 8.75 -15.25 -11.48
C PRO A 71 8.76 -14.03 -12.41
N LYS A 72 7.70 -13.23 -12.33
CA LYS A 72 7.57 -12.01 -13.13
C LYS A 72 8.46 -10.90 -12.58
N ALA A 73 8.89 -10.00 -13.46
CA ALA A 73 9.69 -8.84 -13.11
C ALA A 73 8.91 -7.55 -13.36
N CYS A 74 9.26 -6.47 -12.65
CA CYS A 74 8.65 -5.17 -12.89
C CYS A 74 8.87 -4.71 -14.34
N GLY A 75 7.82 -4.12 -14.90
CA GLY A 75 7.70 -3.58 -16.25
C GLY A 75 8.77 -2.60 -16.74
N HIS A 76 9.71 -2.20 -15.90
CA HIS A 76 10.80 -1.29 -16.27
C HIS A 76 12.19 -1.81 -15.87
N THR A 77 12.29 -3.10 -15.51
CA THR A 77 13.54 -3.78 -15.15
C THR A 77 14.11 -4.62 -16.30
N GLN A 78 15.41 -4.96 -16.23
CA GLN A 78 16.12 -5.77 -17.23
C GLN A 78 15.81 -7.29 -17.10
N GLY A 79 16.00 -8.04 -18.18
CA GLY A 79 15.94 -9.51 -18.15
C GLY A 79 14.54 -10.13 -18.22
N ARG A 80 13.54 -9.36 -18.65
CA ARG A 80 12.16 -9.85 -18.83
C ARG A 80 12.07 -11.00 -19.83
N LYS A 81 11.18 -11.93 -19.53
CA LYS A 81 10.83 -13.06 -20.39
C LYS A 81 9.33 -13.16 -20.49
N VAL A 82 8.84 -13.32 -21.71
CA VAL A 82 7.42 -13.54 -21.99
C VAL A 82 7.18 -14.97 -22.45
N LEU A 83 5.97 -15.46 -22.21
CA LEU A 83 5.54 -16.79 -22.61
C LEU A 83 5.51 -16.92 -24.14
N PRO A 84 5.60 -18.16 -24.68
CA PRO A 84 5.27 -18.42 -26.07
C PRO A 84 3.90 -17.84 -26.44
N ARG A 85 3.76 -17.37 -27.69
CA ARG A 85 2.56 -16.69 -28.19
C ARG A 85 1.27 -17.47 -27.89
N GLU A 86 1.26 -18.76 -28.21
CA GLU A 86 0.09 -19.63 -28.03
C GLU A 86 -0.34 -19.70 -26.56
N GLU A 87 0.61 -19.88 -25.65
CA GLU A 87 0.33 -19.96 -24.21
C GLU A 87 -0.23 -18.64 -23.67
N ALA A 88 0.35 -17.50 -24.07
CA ALA A 88 -0.13 -16.18 -23.68
C ALA A 88 -1.57 -15.94 -24.15
N VAL A 89 -1.89 -16.27 -25.40
CA VAL A 89 -3.24 -16.15 -25.96
C VAL A 89 -4.22 -17.07 -25.23
N MET A 90 -3.83 -18.30 -24.91
CA MET A 90 -4.68 -19.24 -24.17
C MET A 90 -4.99 -18.76 -22.75
N LYS A 91 -4.08 -18.04 -22.08
CA LYS A 91 -4.36 -17.41 -20.79
C LYS A 91 -5.44 -16.33 -20.90
N ILE A 92 -5.39 -15.47 -21.93
CA ILE A 92 -6.43 -14.46 -22.16
C ILE A 92 -7.78 -15.12 -22.45
N LYS A 93 -7.81 -16.16 -23.30
CA LYS A 93 -9.05 -16.96 -23.53
C LYS A 93 -9.61 -17.54 -22.23
N ALA A 94 -8.75 -18.11 -21.38
CA ALA A 94 -9.18 -18.64 -20.09
C ALA A 94 -9.79 -17.56 -19.18
N ALA A 95 -9.25 -16.34 -19.18
CA ALA A 95 -9.82 -15.22 -18.45
C ALA A 95 -11.22 -14.84 -18.97
N VAL A 96 -11.37 -14.73 -20.29
CA VAL A 96 -12.65 -14.44 -20.95
C VAL A 96 -13.70 -15.54 -20.67
N ASP A 97 -13.29 -16.82 -20.71
CA ASP A 97 -14.15 -17.94 -20.38
C ASP A 97 -14.57 -17.90 -18.91
N ALA A 98 -13.66 -17.60 -17.99
CA ALA A 98 -13.96 -17.49 -16.57
C ALA A 98 -14.98 -16.38 -16.26
N ARG A 99 -14.89 -15.24 -16.97
CA ARG A 99 -15.88 -14.17 -16.94
C ARG A 99 -17.25 -14.67 -17.39
N LYS A 100 -17.33 -15.27 -18.58
CA LYS A 100 -18.59 -15.80 -19.15
C LYS A 100 -19.25 -16.84 -18.23
N GLU A 101 -18.47 -17.79 -17.73
CA GLU A 101 -18.94 -18.83 -16.80
C GLU A 101 -19.46 -18.27 -15.47
N SER A 102 -19.03 -17.07 -15.09
CA SER A 102 -19.46 -16.42 -13.86
C SER A 102 -20.64 -15.47 -14.06
N GLY A 103 -21.07 -15.24 -15.30
CA GLY A 103 -22.11 -14.25 -15.63
C GLY A 103 -21.74 -12.81 -15.24
N SER A 104 -20.43 -12.50 -15.20
CA SER A 104 -19.90 -11.20 -14.81
C SER A 104 -19.48 -10.37 -16.03
N ASP A 105 -19.43 -9.06 -15.87
CA ASP A 105 -18.96 -8.05 -16.82
C ASP A 105 -17.53 -7.56 -16.53
N ILE A 106 -16.77 -8.25 -15.66
CA ILE A 106 -15.40 -7.85 -15.32
C ILE A 106 -14.56 -7.55 -16.58
N VAL A 107 -13.89 -6.41 -16.58
CA VAL A 107 -13.04 -5.96 -17.70
C VAL A 107 -11.72 -6.73 -17.68
N ILE A 108 -11.39 -7.39 -18.80
CA ILE A 108 -10.12 -8.08 -19.00
C ILE A 108 -9.15 -7.16 -19.73
N VAL A 109 -8.18 -6.63 -19.00
CA VAL A 109 -7.07 -5.85 -19.56
C VAL A 109 -5.91 -6.79 -19.89
N ALA A 110 -5.62 -6.99 -21.17
CA ALA A 110 -4.52 -7.83 -21.60
C ALA A 110 -3.24 -7.00 -21.75
N ARG A 111 -2.25 -7.30 -20.92
CA ARG A 111 -0.93 -6.66 -20.91
C ARG A 111 0.10 -7.53 -21.63
N THR A 112 0.97 -6.93 -22.43
CA THR A 112 2.20 -7.58 -22.89
C THR A 112 3.44 -6.80 -22.48
N ASP A 113 4.45 -7.54 -22.00
CA ASP A 113 5.78 -7.04 -21.66
C ASP A 113 6.82 -7.31 -22.77
N SER A 114 6.34 -7.82 -23.92
CA SER A 114 7.19 -8.23 -25.03
C SER A 114 7.96 -7.09 -25.70
N ARG A 115 7.61 -5.82 -25.43
CA ARG A 115 8.32 -4.67 -26.03
C ARG A 115 9.78 -4.66 -25.62
N GLN A 116 10.05 -4.94 -24.35
CA GLN A 116 11.39 -4.93 -23.79
C GLN A 116 12.01 -6.34 -23.79
N ALA A 117 11.18 -7.39 -23.73
CA ALA A 117 11.66 -8.76 -23.78
C ALA A 117 12.02 -9.25 -25.19
N VAL A 118 11.37 -8.72 -26.23
CA VAL A 118 11.50 -9.19 -27.62
C VAL A 118 11.61 -8.01 -28.60
N SER A 119 10.51 -7.36 -28.95
CA SER A 119 10.47 -6.24 -29.91
C SER A 119 9.11 -5.52 -29.91
N LEU A 120 9.04 -4.36 -30.57
CA LEU A 120 7.77 -3.66 -30.82
C LEU A 120 6.83 -4.51 -31.69
N ASP A 121 7.33 -5.07 -32.80
CA ASP A 121 6.52 -5.89 -33.71
C ASP A 121 5.88 -7.09 -33.01
N GLU A 122 6.62 -7.74 -32.10
CA GLU A 122 6.08 -8.82 -31.27
C GLU A 122 4.94 -8.32 -30.38
N SER A 123 5.10 -7.13 -29.80
CA SER A 123 4.09 -6.52 -28.92
C SER A 123 2.81 -6.16 -29.66
N LEU A 124 2.94 -5.59 -30.87
CA LEU A 124 1.81 -5.26 -31.73
C LEU A 124 1.08 -6.53 -32.18
N TRP A 125 1.82 -7.58 -32.55
CA TRP A 125 1.23 -8.88 -32.89
C TRP A 125 0.44 -9.47 -31.72
N ARG A 126 1.03 -9.49 -30.52
CA ARG A 126 0.38 -10.02 -29.30
C ARG A 126 -0.86 -9.23 -28.94
N SER A 127 -0.79 -7.90 -29.02
CA SER A 127 -1.93 -7.03 -28.74
C SER A 127 -3.12 -7.34 -29.66
N ARG A 128 -2.87 -7.57 -30.95
CA ARG A 128 -3.91 -8.00 -31.88
C ARG A 128 -4.48 -9.37 -31.50
N ALA A 129 -3.60 -10.35 -31.21
CA ALA A 129 -4.03 -11.69 -30.82
C ALA A 129 -4.82 -11.71 -29.50
N PHE A 130 -4.50 -10.83 -28.55
CA PHE A 130 -5.23 -10.68 -27.29
C PHE A 130 -6.61 -10.04 -27.51
N ALA A 131 -6.71 -9.06 -28.42
CA ALA A 131 -8.00 -8.52 -28.85
C ALA A 131 -8.87 -9.61 -29.50
N ASP A 132 -8.30 -10.40 -30.43
CA ASP A 132 -9.00 -11.50 -31.09
C ASP A 132 -9.43 -12.60 -30.11
N ALA A 133 -8.70 -12.76 -29.00
CA ALA A 133 -9.05 -13.66 -27.89
C ALA A 133 -10.18 -13.12 -27.00
N GLY A 134 -10.58 -11.85 -27.16
CA GLY A 134 -11.69 -11.23 -26.45
C GLY A 134 -11.30 -10.36 -25.25
N ALA A 135 -10.06 -9.88 -25.17
CA ALA A 135 -9.68 -8.84 -24.21
C ALA A 135 -10.43 -7.53 -24.49
N ASP A 136 -10.87 -6.85 -23.44
CA ASP A 136 -11.67 -5.62 -23.55
C ASP A 136 -10.79 -4.37 -23.62
N VAL A 137 -9.57 -4.44 -23.08
CA VAL A 137 -8.58 -3.36 -23.09
C VAL A 137 -7.21 -3.96 -23.39
N LEU A 138 -6.41 -3.27 -24.17
CA LEU A 138 -5.05 -3.66 -24.48
C LEU A 138 -4.05 -2.74 -23.77
N PHE A 139 -2.91 -3.31 -23.39
CA PHE A 139 -1.82 -2.59 -22.75
C PHE A 139 -0.46 -3.16 -23.22
N ILE A 140 0.37 -2.34 -23.86
CA ILE A 140 1.80 -2.64 -24.05
C ILE A 140 2.59 -1.85 -23.02
N ASP A 141 3.35 -2.54 -22.19
CA ASP A 141 4.19 -1.87 -21.20
C ASP A 141 5.51 -1.40 -21.80
N ALA A 142 6.02 -0.28 -21.28
CA ALA A 142 7.33 0.28 -21.62
C ALA A 142 7.57 0.59 -23.12
N LEU A 143 6.55 1.07 -23.85
CA LEU A 143 6.70 1.72 -25.16
C LEU A 143 7.66 2.91 -25.05
N ALA A 144 8.60 3.06 -25.97
CA ALA A 144 9.75 3.96 -25.80
C ALA A 144 9.58 5.33 -26.46
N SER A 145 8.54 5.55 -27.27
CA SER A 145 8.32 6.84 -27.94
C SER A 145 6.83 7.09 -28.26
N LYS A 146 6.50 8.36 -28.57
CA LYS A 146 5.14 8.75 -29.02
C LYS A 146 4.75 8.01 -30.31
N GLU A 147 5.70 7.70 -31.18
CA GLU A 147 5.50 6.98 -32.43
C GLU A 147 5.09 5.52 -32.17
N GLU A 148 5.75 4.84 -31.24
CA GLU A 148 5.35 3.49 -30.83
C GLU A 148 3.96 3.49 -30.18
N MET A 149 3.65 4.51 -29.38
CA MET A 149 2.34 4.71 -28.76
C MET A 149 1.23 4.90 -29.80
N LYS A 150 1.49 5.68 -30.87
CA LYS A 150 0.57 5.82 -32.01
C LYS A 150 0.39 4.50 -32.75
N ALA A 151 1.49 3.80 -33.07
CA ALA A 151 1.43 2.51 -33.74
C ALA A 151 0.62 1.47 -32.95
N PHE A 152 0.72 1.49 -31.62
CA PHE A 152 -0.10 0.64 -30.75
C PHE A 152 -1.59 1.03 -30.81
N CYS A 153 -1.94 2.31 -30.82
CA CYS A 153 -3.34 2.73 -30.88
C CYS A 153 -4.04 2.32 -32.18
N GLU A 154 -3.29 2.22 -33.29
CA GLU A 154 -3.78 1.68 -34.57
C GLU A 154 -4.05 0.17 -34.55
N VAL A 155 -3.50 -0.58 -33.59
CA VAL A 155 -3.80 -2.01 -33.43
C VAL A 155 -5.18 -2.18 -32.83
N SER A 156 -6.07 -2.88 -33.54
CA SER A 156 -7.45 -3.16 -33.09
C SER A 156 -8.13 -1.86 -32.60
N PRO A 157 -8.36 -0.87 -33.49
CA PRO A 157 -8.70 0.51 -33.10
C PRO A 157 -9.97 0.62 -32.24
N LEU A 158 -10.90 -0.35 -32.37
CA LEU A 158 -12.12 -0.41 -31.58
C LEU A 158 -11.93 -0.89 -30.13
N VAL A 159 -10.77 -1.46 -29.81
CA VAL A 159 -10.43 -1.90 -28.45
C VAL A 159 -9.67 -0.78 -27.74
N PRO A 160 -10.15 -0.28 -26.59
CA PRO A 160 -9.47 0.72 -25.77
C PRO A 160 -8.02 0.36 -25.42
N LYS A 161 -7.17 1.38 -25.34
CA LYS A 161 -5.76 1.25 -24.92
C LYS A 161 -5.56 1.90 -23.57
N LEU A 162 -4.78 1.23 -22.73
CA LEU A 162 -4.33 1.72 -21.44
C LEU A 162 -2.87 2.16 -21.52
N ALA A 163 -2.60 3.37 -21.05
CA ALA A 163 -1.26 3.91 -20.88
C ALA A 163 -0.82 3.82 -19.40
N ASN A 164 0.46 3.53 -19.17
CA ASN A 164 1.04 3.44 -17.85
C ASN A 164 2.08 4.55 -17.65
N MET A 165 1.77 5.55 -16.83
CA MET A 165 2.60 6.73 -16.62
C MET A 165 3.42 6.58 -15.33
N LEU A 166 4.71 6.24 -15.49
CA LEU A 166 5.67 6.17 -14.39
C LEU A 166 6.53 7.43 -14.32
N GLU A 167 6.02 8.44 -13.65
CA GLU A 167 6.60 9.79 -13.54
C GLU A 167 8.03 9.82 -12.94
N GLY A 168 8.45 8.73 -12.28
CA GLY A 168 9.75 8.59 -11.61
C GLY A 168 10.90 8.01 -12.44
N GLY A 169 10.77 7.90 -13.78
CA GLY A 169 11.86 7.46 -14.65
C GLY A 169 11.65 6.13 -15.38
N GLY A 170 10.40 5.82 -15.73
CA GLY A 170 10.08 4.73 -16.65
C GLY A 170 10.67 4.93 -18.06
N LYS A 171 10.54 3.90 -18.90
CA LYS A 171 10.98 3.95 -20.31
C LYS A 171 10.03 4.76 -21.20
N THR A 172 8.76 4.85 -20.81
CA THR A 172 7.72 5.52 -21.58
C THR A 172 7.76 7.02 -21.35
N PRO A 173 7.71 7.85 -22.41
CA PRO A 173 7.59 9.30 -22.26
C PRO A 173 6.35 9.65 -21.43
N ILE A 174 6.50 10.58 -20.49
CA ILE A 174 5.39 11.00 -19.62
C ILE A 174 4.55 12.05 -20.34
N LEU A 175 3.29 11.71 -20.59
CA LEU A 175 2.34 12.54 -21.31
C LEU A 175 1.15 12.88 -20.42
N THR A 176 0.55 14.04 -20.69
CA THR A 176 -0.70 14.44 -20.05
C THR A 176 -1.88 13.58 -20.54
N PRO A 177 -2.98 13.49 -19.78
CA PRO A 177 -4.20 12.83 -20.26
C PRO A 177 -4.69 13.34 -21.62
N PHE A 178 -4.58 14.64 -21.88
CA PHE A 178 -4.98 15.24 -23.16
C PHE A 178 -4.09 14.78 -24.32
N GLU A 179 -2.77 14.76 -24.14
CA GLU A 179 -1.86 14.23 -25.16
C GLU A 179 -2.06 12.73 -25.42
N LEU A 180 -2.42 11.96 -24.37
CA LEU A 180 -2.73 10.54 -24.50
C LEU A 180 -4.04 10.32 -25.26
N GLU A 181 -5.06 11.13 -24.99
CA GLU A 181 -6.33 11.12 -25.71
C GLU A 181 -6.14 11.45 -27.20
N ASP A 182 -5.35 12.47 -27.51
CA ASP A 182 -5.00 12.86 -28.89
C ASP A 182 -4.31 11.72 -29.67
N ILE A 183 -3.56 10.86 -28.98
CA ILE A 183 -2.92 9.67 -29.57
C ILE A 183 -3.92 8.52 -29.76
N GLY A 184 -4.99 8.47 -28.97
CA GLY A 184 -6.04 7.44 -29.06
C GLY A 184 -6.19 6.55 -27.83
N TYR A 185 -5.47 6.83 -26.73
CA TYR A 185 -5.67 6.11 -25.46
C TYR A 185 -7.02 6.47 -24.84
N LYS A 186 -7.56 5.55 -24.04
CA LYS A 186 -8.83 5.71 -23.33
C LYS A 186 -8.70 5.50 -21.82
N LEU A 187 -7.60 4.89 -21.39
CA LEU A 187 -7.27 4.70 -19.98
C LEU A 187 -5.83 5.14 -19.73
N VAL A 188 -5.59 5.70 -18.56
CA VAL A 188 -4.25 5.99 -18.03
C VAL A 188 -4.18 5.57 -16.57
N VAL A 189 -3.06 4.99 -16.17
CA VAL A 189 -2.77 4.64 -14.78
C VAL A 189 -1.49 5.30 -14.30
N TYR A 190 -1.48 5.63 -13.01
CA TYR A 190 -0.41 6.35 -12.32
C TYR A 190 0.06 5.52 -11.11
N PRO A 191 0.73 4.37 -11.33
CA PRO A 191 0.90 3.36 -10.28
C PRO A 191 1.84 3.77 -9.16
N LEU A 192 2.68 4.80 -9.36
CA LEU A 192 3.70 5.23 -8.39
C LEU A 192 3.36 6.53 -7.66
N SER A 193 2.45 7.35 -8.17
CA SER A 193 2.32 8.75 -7.73
C SER A 193 1.90 8.86 -6.27
N LEU A 194 0.80 8.19 -5.90
CA LEU A 194 0.32 8.20 -4.51
C LEU A 194 1.33 7.54 -3.57
N MET A 195 1.93 6.42 -3.97
CA MET A 195 2.93 5.73 -3.16
C MET A 195 4.18 6.58 -2.93
N GLY A 196 4.71 7.23 -3.98
CA GLY A 196 5.88 8.10 -3.91
C GLY A 196 5.63 9.31 -3.01
N VAL A 197 4.46 9.96 -3.14
CA VAL A 197 4.04 11.07 -2.28
C VAL A 197 3.95 10.61 -0.82
N SER A 198 3.29 9.47 -0.56
CA SER A 198 3.18 8.93 0.80
C SER A 198 4.53 8.60 1.43
N ILE A 199 5.44 7.96 0.67
CA ILE A 199 6.79 7.64 1.14
C ILE A 199 7.52 8.93 1.56
N ARG A 200 7.47 9.96 0.71
CA ARG A 200 8.14 11.23 1.01
C ARG A 200 7.56 11.91 2.25
N ALA A 201 6.24 11.98 2.35
CA ALA A 201 5.57 12.58 3.50
C ALA A 201 5.91 11.86 4.81
N MET A 202 5.91 10.52 4.81
CA MET A 202 6.31 9.72 5.98
C MET A 202 7.77 9.95 6.35
N GLN A 203 8.69 10.02 5.38
CA GLN A 203 10.12 10.29 5.64
C GLN A 203 10.34 11.68 6.24
N ASP A 204 9.67 12.70 5.71
CA ASP A 204 9.78 14.07 6.21
C ASP A 204 9.24 14.18 7.64
N ALA A 205 8.12 13.51 7.93
CA ALA A 205 7.55 13.44 9.28
C ALA A 205 8.50 12.73 10.27
N LEU A 206 9.04 11.57 9.90
CA LEU A 206 9.99 10.83 10.75
C LEU A 206 11.29 11.62 10.97
N THR A 207 11.75 12.38 9.98
CA THR A 207 12.92 13.25 10.10
C THR A 207 12.68 14.39 11.07
N ALA A 208 11.49 15.02 11.02
CA ALA A 208 11.11 16.06 11.98
C ALA A 208 11.06 15.50 13.41
N LEU A 209 10.41 14.36 13.61
CA LEU A 209 10.28 13.70 14.92
C LEU A 209 11.64 13.32 15.49
N LYS A 210 12.54 12.75 14.68
CA LYS A 210 13.91 12.45 15.09
C LYS A 210 14.67 13.70 15.56
N GLY A 211 14.37 14.85 14.98
CA GLY A 211 14.92 16.14 15.38
C GLY A 211 14.18 16.84 16.53
N GLY A 212 13.24 16.17 17.21
CA GLY A 212 12.47 16.74 18.33
C GLY A 212 11.38 17.73 17.90
N ARG A 213 11.00 17.75 16.62
CA ARG A 213 9.99 18.65 16.07
C ARG A 213 8.78 17.87 15.58
N LEU A 214 7.60 18.47 15.67
CA LEU A 214 6.42 17.94 15.02
C LEU A 214 6.44 18.27 13.52
N PRO A 215 5.85 17.42 12.66
CA PRO A 215 5.62 17.77 11.26
C PRO A 215 4.77 19.07 11.17
N PRO A 216 5.03 19.95 10.18
CA PRO A 216 4.34 21.22 10.09
C PRO A 216 2.81 21.05 9.95
N PRO A 217 1.99 21.96 10.52
CA PRO A 217 0.51 21.86 10.51
C PRO A 217 -0.16 21.80 9.12
N GLY A 218 0.57 22.04 8.02
CA GLY A 218 0.07 21.87 6.65
C GLY A 218 0.44 20.54 5.99
N SER A 219 1.16 19.66 6.68
CA SER A 219 1.57 18.34 6.16
C SER A 219 0.70 17.18 6.66
N MET A 220 -0.28 17.45 7.51
CA MET A 220 -1.20 16.44 8.03
C MET A 220 -2.62 17.00 8.08
N PRO A 221 -3.65 16.17 7.81
CA PRO A 221 -5.02 16.53 8.12
C PRO A 221 -5.19 16.77 9.63
N SER A 222 -6.09 17.69 9.98
CA SER A 222 -6.57 17.87 11.33
C SER A 222 -7.29 16.62 11.84
N PHE A 223 -7.48 16.53 13.17
CA PHE A 223 -8.20 15.39 13.74
C PHE A 223 -9.66 15.32 13.29
N GLU A 224 -10.30 16.46 13.03
CA GLU A 224 -11.65 16.50 12.47
C GLU A 224 -11.70 15.96 11.04
N GLU A 225 -10.76 16.35 10.18
CA GLU A 225 -10.63 15.81 8.83
C GLU A 225 -10.33 14.30 8.86
N LEU A 226 -9.50 13.83 9.80
CA LEU A 226 -9.26 12.39 9.97
C LEU A 226 -10.53 11.62 10.36
N LYS A 227 -11.34 12.17 11.27
CA LYS A 227 -12.62 11.54 11.65
C LYS A 227 -13.58 11.46 10.46
N GLU A 228 -13.61 12.49 9.62
CA GLU A 228 -14.41 12.49 8.41
C GLU A 228 -13.91 11.44 7.42
N ILE A 229 -12.61 11.44 7.09
CA ILE A 229 -11.97 10.50 6.16
C ILE A 229 -12.16 9.04 6.60
N LEU A 230 -12.03 8.76 7.90
CA LEU A 230 -12.15 7.41 8.46
C LEU A 230 -13.61 7.02 8.76
N GLY A 231 -14.59 7.89 8.51
CA GLY A 231 -16.01 7.59 8.64
C GLY A 231 -16.56 7.60 10.07
N PHE A 232 -15.84 8.18 11.05
CA PHE A 232 -16.34 8.33 12.42
C PHE A 232 -17.65 9.11 12.47
N ASN A 233 -17.76 10.17 11.67
CA ASN A 233 -18.96 11.00 11.63
C ASN A 233 -20.18 10.18 11.18
N ALA A 234 -20.04 9.36 10.13
CA ALA A 234 -21.10 8.48 9.65
C ALA A 234 -21.44 7.38 10.67
N TYR A 235 -20.42 6.79 11.30
CA TYR A 235 -20.60 5.80 12.36
C TYR A 235 -21.45 6.36 13.51
N TYR A 236 -21.10 7.54 14.06
CA TYR A 236 -21.81 8.11 15.20
C TYR A 236 -23.25 8.52 14.86
N GLU A 237 -23.53 8.98 13.64
CA GLU A 237 -24.91 9.24 13.22
C GLU A 237 -25.73 7.96 13.09
N GLU A 238 -25.14 6.88 12.58
CA GLU A 238 -25.80 5.58 12.47
C GLU A 238 -26.02 4.95 13.85
N GLU A 239 -25.03 5.04 14.75
CA GLU A 239 -25.08 4.53 16.12
C GLU A 239 -26.27 5.08 16.91
N LYS A 240 -26.62 6.37 16.72
CA LYS A 240 -27.78 7.00 17.36
C LYS A 240 -29.09 6.25 17.13
N ARG A 241 -29.22 5.53 16.01
CA ARG A 241 -30.42 4.74 15.66
C ARG A 241 -30.55 3.48 16.51
N TYR A 242 -29.45 2.96 17.06
CA TYR A 242 -29.38 1.70 17.80
C TYR A 242 -29.16 1.90 19.29
N ILE A 243 -29.20 3.13 19.78
CA ILE A 243 -29.15 3.40 21.23
C ILE A 243 -30.37 2.75 21.87
N ALA A 244 -30.12 1.68 22.62
CA ALA A 244 -31.14 1.01 23.40
C ALA A 244 -31.65 1.97 24.49
N ARG A 245 -32.95 2.31 24.44
CA ARG A 245 -33.62 2.99 25.55
C ARG A 245 -33.68 2.04 26.74
N THR A 246 -32.66 2.08 27.59
CA THR A 246 -32.74 1.44 28.89
C THR A 246 -33.70 2.26 29.76
N ASN A 247 -34.98 1.88 29.75
CA ASN A 247 -35.90 2.23 30.85
C ASN A 247 -35.46 1.45 32.09
N ARG A 248 -34.37 1.88 32.73
CA ARG A 248 -34.15 1.58 34.14
C ARG A 248 -34.60 2.81 34.93
N PRO A 249 -35.62 2.70 35.80
CA PRO A 249 -35.86 3.76 36.75
C PRO A 249 -34.59 3.87 37.60
N PHE A 250 -33.93 5.03 37.52
CA PHE A 250 -32.81 5.36 38.37
C PHE A 250 -33.34 5.41 39.81
N SER A 251 -33.26 4.29 40.53
CA SER A 251 -33.36 4.31 41.98
C SER A 251 -32.11 5.01 42.48
N SER A 252 -32.21 6.30 42.75
CA SER A 252 -31.23 7.07 43.51
C SER A 252 -31.09 6.47 44.90
N ARG A 253 -30.20 5.48 45.05
CA ARG A 253 -29.51 5.24 46.31
C ARG A 253 -28.13 5.83 46.18
N VAL A 254 -28.05 7.11 46.52
CA VAL A 254 -26.79 7.75 46.89
C VAL A 254 -26.28 7.00 48.13
N SER A 255 -25.40 6.03 47.96
CA SER A 255 -24.54 5.59 49.04
C SER A 255 -23.45 6.64 49.19
N SER A 256 -23.71 7.59 50.07
CA SER A 256 -22.72 8.51 50.61
C SER A 256 -21.70 7.73 51.42
N ASN A 257 -20.66 7.19 50.78
CA ASN A 257 -19.41 6.90 51.48
C ASN A 257 -18.62 8.20 51.58
N THR A 258 -19.11 9.09 52.44
CA THR A 258 -18.31 10.14 53.04
C THR A 258 -17.36 9.44 54.00
N TYR A 259 -16.10 9.24 53.59
CA TYR A 259 -15.05 8.99 54.57
C TYR A 259 -14.88 10.26 55.39
N SER A 260 -15.64 10.33 56.48
CA SER A 260 -15.47 11.26 57.57
C SER A 260 -14.12 10.97 58.24
N ILE A 261 -13.11 11.77 57.91
CA ILE A 261 -11.88 11.85 58.69
C ILE A 261 -12.24 12.64 59.95
N GLU A 262 -12.44 11.93 61.06
CA GLU A 262 -12.52 12.53 62.39
C GLU A 262 -11.23 13.30 62.69
N ARG A 263 -11.37 14.59 62.99
CA ARG A 263 -10.32 15.41 63.60
C ARG A 263 -10.04 14.86 65.00
N ARG A 264 -8.89 14.21 65.17
CA ARG A 264 -8.18 14.19 66.46
C ARG A 264 -7.07 15.22 66.41
N THR A 265 -7.25 16.26 67.21
CA THR A 265 -6.25 17.26 67.56
C THR A 265 -5.14 16.64 68.39
N GLN A 266 -3.88 16.78 67.94
CA GLN A 266 -2.71 16.98 68.79
C GLN A 266 -1.59 17.66 67.97
N ASP A 267 -0.95 18.62 68.62
CA ASP A 267 -0.10 19.72 68.12
C ASP A 267 1.36 19.29 67.76
N PRO A 268 2.26 20.17 67.27
CA PRO A 268 3.05 19.95 66.07
C PRO A 268 4.55 19.67 66.31
N GLN A 269 5.19 18.99 65.36
CA GLN A 269 6.62 19.16 65.11
C GLN A 269 6.91 19.29 63.62
N GLU A 270 7.70 20.31 63.31
CA GLU A 270 8.05 20.85 62.00
C GLU A 270 8.71 19.83 61.06
N SER A 271 8.33 19.85 59.78
CA SER A 271 9.32 19.76 58.70
C SER A 271 8.75 20.33 57.39
N ARG A 272 9.59 21.13 56.71
CA ARG A 272 9.29 21.95 55.53
C ARG A 272 8.76 21.12 54.36
N ALA A 273 7.65 21.56 53.77
CA ALA A 273 7.14 21.06 52.49
C ALA A 273 8.01 21.56 51.32
N GLN A 274 8.54 20.63 50.52
CA GLN A 274 9.04 20.88 49.17
C GLN A 274 7.94 20.54 48.16
N SER A 275 7.73 21.42 47.17
CA SER A 275 6.78 21.23 46.07
C SER A 275 7.07 19.95 45.26
N PRO A 276 6.05 19.26 44.70
CA PRO A 276 6.26 18.03 43.96
C PRO A 276 6.91 18.34 42.60
N GLN A 277 8.21 18.06 42.48
CA GLN A 277 8.91 18.02 41.19
C GLN A 277 8.47 16.78 40.38
N GLU A 278 8.78 16.68 39.09
CA GLU A 278 8.34 15.62 38.14
C GLU A 278 9.38 14.49 37.91
N PRO A 279 8.95 13.31 37.41
CA PRO A 279 9.75 12.24 36.80
C PRO A 279 11.12 12.58 36.22
N ILE A 280 12.20 11.82 36.46
CA ILE A 280 13.34 11.83 35.51
C ILE A 280 13.21 10.59 34.62
N VAL A 281 12.97 10.80 33.32
CA VAL A 281 12.91 9.74 32.31
C VAL A 281 14.18 9.82 31.46
N GLU A 282 14.99 8.77 31.47
CA GLU A 282 16.22 8.69 30.71
C GLU A 282 16.06 7.69 29.55
N VAL A 283 15.97 8.20 28.32
CA VAL A 283 15.94 7.34 27.13
C VAL A 283 17.38 7.10 26.68
N ILE A 284 17.91 5.93 27.03
CA ILE A 284 19.25 5.53 26.60
C ILE A 284 19.17 5.07 25.14
N THR A 285 19.52 5.97 24.23
CA THR A 285 19.64 5.65 22.81
C THR A 285 20.99 4.95 22.60
N PRO A 286 21.05 3.77 21.95
CA PRO A 286 22.32 3.05 21.78
C PRO A 286 23.31 3.85 20.92
N ASP A 287 24.57 3.88 21.35
CA ASP A 287 25.67 4.56 20.66
C ASP A 287 25.84 4.05 19.22
N VAL A 288 25.96 5.00 18.29
CA VAL A 288 26.34 4.73 16.90
C VAL A 288 27.86 4.61 16.84
N TYR A 289 28.39 3.39 16.80
CA TYR A 289 29.81 3.18 16.53
C TYR A 289 30.11 3.52 15.06
N ASN A 290 30.76 4.66 14.83
CA ASN A 290 31.46 4.94 13.58
C ASN A 290 32.84 4.27 13.65
N SER A 291 33.00 3.12 13.00
CA SER A 291 34.33 2.58 12.69
C SER A 291 34.82 3.16 11.37
N TYR A 292 35.48 4.31 11.42
CA TYR A 292 36.43 4.70 10.37
C TYR A 292 37.83 4.35 10.88
N ASP A 293 38.39 3.25 10.41
CA ASP A 293 39.73 3.24 9.81
C ASP A 293 40.06 1.92 9.09
N ALA A 294 40.53 2.09 7.84
CA ALA A 294 41.30 1.20 6.97
C ALA A 294 40.82 -0.25 6.72
N ASP A 295 40.00 -0.48 5.68
CA ASP A 295 40.45 -1.00 4.37
C ASP A 295 39.23 -1.22 3.43
N SER A 296 39.48 -1.17 2.14
CA SER A 296 38.52 -0.99 1.04
C SER A 296 37.45 -2.10 0.81
N SER A 297 36.29 -1.67 0.28
CA SER A 297 35.24 -2.43 -0.45
C SER A 297 33.98 -2.96 0.29
N ARG A 298 33.04 -2.09 0.72
CA ARG A 298 31.60 -2.43 0.88
C ARG A 298 30.67 -1.26 0.54
N GLY A 299 29.53 -1.56 -0.11
CA GLY A 299 28.57 -0.60 -0.69
C GLY A 299 27.71 0.20 0.32
N PRO A 300 26.80 1.09 -0.14
CA PRO A 300 26.28 2.23 0.64
C PRO A 300 25.30 1.88 1.79
N PHE A 301 25.15 0.61 2.18
CA PHE A 301 24.11 0.18 3.14
C PHE A 301 24.62 -0.65 4.33
N SER A 302 25.93 -0.78 4.56
CA SER A 302 26.46 -1.55 5.70
C SER A 302 26.68 -0.70 6.96
N GLY A 303 25.61 -0.24 7.59
CA GLY A 303 25.64 0.30 8.96
C GLY A 303 24.62 -0.44 9.81
N ILE A 304 25.06 -1.32 10.70
CA ILE A 304 24.18 -2.12 11.56
C ILE A 304 23.64 -1.22 12.66
N TRP A 305 22.35 -0.88 12.58
CA TRP A 305 21.60 -0.23 13.64
C TRP A 305 21.46 -1.21 14.82
N SER A 306 21.66 -0.75 16.05
CA SER A 306 21.21 -1.49 17.23
C SER A 306 19.71 -1.78 17.08
N ARG A 307 19.34 -3.07 17.05
CA ARG A 307 17.95 -3.56 16.86
C ARG A 307 17.13 -3.57 18.15
N THR A 308 17.62 -2.92 19.21
CA THR A 308 17.01 -2.97 20.53
C THR A 308 16.98 -1.58 21.15
N LEU A 309 15.79 -1.10 21.49
CA LEU A 309 15.60 0.11 22.30
C LEU A 309 15.61 -0.32 23.77
N ARG A 310 16.51 0.25 24.58
CA ARG A 310 16.50 0.06 26.04
C ARG A 310 15.88 1.29 26.69
N ILE A 311 14.75 1.10 27.36
CA ILE A 311 14.10 2.17 28.13
C ILE A 311 14.39 1.89 29.59
N LYS A 312 15.09 2.83 30.24
CA LYS A 312 15.39 2.77 31.66
C LYS A 312 14.64 3.89 32.38
N ILE A 313 13.72 3.54 33.26
CA ILE A 313 13.01 4.50 34.11
C ILE A 313 13.47 4.27 35.54
N THR A 314 14.17 5.26 36.10
CA THR A 314 14.66 5.23 37.48
C THR A 314 13.74 6.07 38.36
N GLY A 315 13.25 5.49 39.46
CA GLY A 315 12.55 6.22 40.51
C GLY A 315 13.49 7.19 41.24
N ARG A 316 12.93 8.17 41.95
CA ARG A 316 13.74 9.17 42.70
C ARG A 316 14.56 8.61 43.84
N ASP A 317 14.17 7.45 44.32
CA ASP A 317 14.86 6.63 45.31
C ASP A 317 16.11 5.95 44.73
N GLY A 318 16.41 6.17 43.45
CA GLY A 318 17.50 5.52 42.73
C GLY A 318 17.17 4.09 42.31
N PHE A 319 15.97 3.59 42.64
CA PHE A 319 15.55 2.26 42.28
C PHE A 319 14.99 2.24 40.86
N GLU A 320 15.47 1.28 40.08
CA GLU A 320 14.99 1.03 38.73
C GLU A 320 13.52 0.55 38.78
N LYS A 321 12.62 1.32 38.17
CA LYS A 321 11.20 0.97 38.09
C LYS A 321 10.87 0.18 36.83
N LEU A 322 11.66 0.38 35.77
CA LEU A 322 11.46 -0.29 34.49
C LEU A 322 12.78 -0.31 33.71
N ASP A 323 13.22 -1.52 33.31
CA ASP A 323 14.32 -1.74 32.37
C ASP A 323 13.87 -2.73 31.32
N VAL A 324 13.45 -2.22 30.18
CA VAL A 324 12.88 -3.04 29.12
C VAL A 324 13.71 -2.90 27.86
N ARG A 325 14.04 -4.04 27.28
CA ARG A 325 14.62 -4.18 25.95
C ARG A 325 13.50 -4.47 24.96
N ILE A 326 13.19 -3.49 24.12
CA ILE A 326 12.19 -3.64 23.07
C ILE A 326 12.92 -4.00 21.78
N PRO A 327 12.74 -5.22 21.23
CA PRO A 327 13.25 -5.55 19.92
C PRO A 327 12.50 -4.71 18.87
N VAL A 328 13.23 -3.95 18.06
CA VAL A 328 12.66 -3.16 16.97
C VAL A 328 12.71 -4.03 15.71
N SER A 329 11.61 -4.71 15.41
CA SER A 329 11.46 -5.47 14.17
C SER A 329 10.82 -4.58 13.10
N PHE A 330 11.62 -4.15 12.12
CA PHE A 330 11.11 -3.78 10.81
C PHE A 330 11.38 -4.96 9.86
N PRO A 331 10.40 -5.39 9.05
CA PRO A 331 10.67 -6.37 8.00
C PRO A 331 11.71 -5.78 7.03
N VAL A 332 12.80 -6.52 6.85
CA VAL A 332 13.90 -6.23 5.91
C VAL A 332 13.52 -6.70 4.52
#